data_AF-A0A4R8A404-F1
#
_entry.id   AF-A0A4R8A404-F1
#
_cell.length_a   1.000
_cell.length_b   1.000
_cell.length_c   1.000
_cell.angle_alpha   90.00
_cell.angle_beta   90.00
_cell.angle_gamma   90.00
#
_symmetry.space_group_name_H-M   'P 1'
#
loop_
_entity.id
_entity.type
_entity.pdbx_description
1 polymer ?
#
loop_
_entity_poly.entity_id
_entity_poly.type
_entity_poly.pdbx_seq_one_letter_code
_entity_poly.pdbx_strand_id
1 'polypeptide(L)'
;MTQRAFGVDGISASYDDFLADWRAWRDARLAELREPYGMLAPIGLYWLTGEWQEFPALPGRWRLSGKQVEVDASGNDELILASGDRRTTIRFDPARTPAVRYRDIVISVSEFPAGAGQPVQYAVRPLDPRSPLLTNFRPVPTYRPDPKWVTLARYERYDIPLPVTLDTVVAGVRKDLALFGCARFALAGAECTLEVYSAPRGELHIPFRDATNGATTYPVRVVAARLPTSRSAEFILDFNRATNGPCGLTPYATCALPPAGNTLPFAVEAGEKVPEWRTDLDFA
;
A
#
# COMPACT_ATOMS: atom_id res chain seq x y z
N MET A 1 -39.12 3.84 13.23
CA MET A 1 -38.77 2.40 13.21
C MET A 1 -37.37 2.27 13.76
N THR A 2 -37.19 1.33 14.67
CA THR A 2 -36.25 1.37 15.80
C THR A 2 -34.77 1.27 15.41
N GLN A 3 -33.99 2.28 15.79
CA GLN A 3 -32.52 2.35 15.67
C GLN A 3 -31.93 1.28 16.62
N ARG A 4 -31.46 0.15 16.08
CA ARG A 4 -30.76 -0.87 16.87
C ARG A 4 -29.33 -0.43 17.11
N ALA A 5 -28.89 -0.47 18.37
CA ALA A 5 -27.49 -0.38 18.75
C ALA A 5 -26.72 -1.54 18.12
N PHE A 6 -25.58 -1.25 17.49
CA PHE A 6 -24.62 -2.26 17.05
C PHE A 6 -23.44 -2.19 18.00
N GLY A 7 -23.21 -3.27 18.75
CA GLY A 7 -22.15 -3.31 19.76
C GLY A 7 -21.57 -4.71 19.85
N VAL A 8 -20.29 -4.79 19.53
CA VAL A 8 -19.38 -5.65 20.27
C VAL A 8 -19.40 -5.17 21.73
N ASP A 9 -19.46 -6.08 22.70
CA ASP A 9 -19.70 -5.78 24.11
C ASP A 9 -19.08 -4.44 24.60
N GLY A 10 -19.94 -3.47 24.89
CA GLY A 10 -19.56 -2.23 25.59
C GLY A 10 -19.64 -0.91 24.81
N ILE A 11 -19.84 -0.90 23.48
CA ILE A 11 -20.03 0.35 22.71
C ILE A 11 -21.32 0.29 21.89
N SER A 12 -22.41 0.78 22.46
CA SER A 12 -23.65 1.09 21.73
C SER A 12 -23.49 2.47 21.07
N ALA A 13 -22.86 2.54 19.89
CA ALA A 13 -22.90 3.74 19.06
C ALA A 13 -24.20 3.75 18.24
N SER A 14 -24.82 4.92 18.06
CA SER A 14 -25.93 5.04 17.13
C SER A 14 -25.44 4.84 15.69
N TYR A 15 -26.34 4.51 14.76
CA TYR A 15 -25.99 4.44 13.34
C TYR A 15 -25.48 5.81 12.83
N ASP A 16 -25.98 6.92 13.39
CA ASP A 16 -25.55 8.26 13.01
C ASP A 16 -24.12 8.54 13.48
N ASP A 17 -23.74 8.10 14.67
CA ASP A 17 -22.36 8.19 15.17
C ASP A 17 -21.40 7.36 14.32
N PHE A 18 -21.79 6.12 13.97
CA PHE A 18 -21.02 5.27 13.07
C PHE A 18 -20.81 5.93 11.71
N LEU A 19 -21.86 6.52 11.13
CA LEU A 19 -21.76 7.22 9.86
C LEU A 19 -20.89 8.49 9.96
N ALA A 20 -20.97 9.23 11.05
CA ALA A 20 -20.15 10.41 11.27
C ALA A 20 -18.66 10.03 11.37
N ASP A 21 -18.33 8.99 12.14
CA ASP A 21 -16.96 8.48 12.28
C ASP A 21 -16.42 7.91 10.96
N TRP A 22 -17.26 7.17 10.21
CA TRP A 22 -16.88 6.70 8.87
C TRP A 22 -16.63 7.86 7.90
N ARG A 23 -17.43 8.93 7.93
CA ARG A 23 -17.21 10.13 7.09
C ARG A 23 -15.91 10.84 7.46
N ALA A 24 -15.62 11.00 8.74
CA ALA A 24 -14.36 11.60 9.19
C ALA A 24 -13.14 10.77 8.71
N TRP A 25 -13.19 9.45 8.86
CA TRP A 25 -12.18 8.55 8.29
C TRP A 25 -12.08 8.72 6.77
N ARG A 26 -13.21 8.81 6.08
CA ARG A 26 -13.27 8.93 4.63
C ARG A 26 -12.63 10.23 4.14
N ASP A 27 -12.89 11.34 4.80
CA ASP A 27 -12.29 12.64 4.49
C ASP A 27 -10.78 12.62 4.74
N ALA A 28 -10.33 12.03 5.85
CA ALA A 28 -8.91 11.85 6.15
C ALA A 28 -8.20 10.99 5.09
N ARG A 29 -8.82 9.87 4.68
CA ARG A 29 -8.29 9.02 3.60
C ARG A 29 -8.20 9.77 2.28
N LEU A 30 -9.20 10.58 1.95
CA LEU A 30 -9.20 11.39 0.73
C LEU A 30 -8.18 12.54 0.78
N ALA A 31 -7.87 13.08 1.96
CA ALA A 31 -6.79 14.03 2.14
C ALA A 31 -5.41 13.36 1.96
N GLU A 32 -5.21 12.20 2.58
CA GLU A 32 -3.97 11.40 2.43
C GLU A 32 -3.65 11.09 0.97
N LEU A 33 -4.66 10.70 0.18
CA LEU A 33 -4.46 10.39 -1.24
C LEU A 33 -4.08 11.61 -2.09
N ARG A 34 -4.36 12.83 -1.61
CA ARG A 34 -4.00 14.09 -2.28
C ARG A 34 -2.63 14.64 -1.87
N GLU A 35 -1.93 13.97 -0.96
CA GLU A 35 -0.60 14.40 -0.56
C GLU A 35 0.33 14.51 -1.78
N PRO A 36 1.09 15.62 -1.95
CA PRO A 36 1.84 15.91 -3.18
C PRO A 36 2.86 14.84 -3.58
N TYR A 37 3.42 14.12 -2.60
CA TYR A 37 4.35 13.03 -2.82
C TYR A 37 3.80 11.69 -2.30
N GLY A 38 2.47 11.59 -2.24
CA GLY A 38 1.73 10.40 -1.80
C GLY A 38 1.58 9.35 -2.90
N MET A 39 0.66 8.40 -2.69
CA MET A 39 0.50 7.22 -3.55
C MET A 39 0.03 7.53 -4.98
N LEU A 40 -0.48 8.73 -5.23
CA LEU A 40 -0.90 9.18 -6.56
C LEU A 40 0.16 10.00 -7.29
N ALA A 41 1.25 10.39 -6.62
CA ALA A 41 2.36 11.13 -7.21
C ALA A 41 3.24 10.34 -8.21
N PRO A 42 3.39 9.00 -8.12
CA PRO A 42 4.23 8.27 -9.05
C PRO A 42 3.80 8.46 -10.50
N ILE A 43 4.78 8.76 -11.38
CA ILE A 43 4.57 8.91 -12.84
C ILE A 43 5.36 7.89 -13.67
N GLY A 44 6.06 6.97 -13.01
CA GLY A 44 6.85 5.92 -13.65
C GLY A 44 7.42 4.93 -12.65
N LEU A 45 7.80 3.76 -13.14
CA LEU A 45 8.56 2.75 -12.42
C LEU A 45 9.59 2.16 -13.38
N TYR A 46 10.88 2.39 -13.12
CA TYR A 46 11.95 2.04 -14.04
C TYR A 46 12.99 1.16 -13.37
N TRP A 47 13.27 0.00 -13.97
CA TRP A 47 14.27 -0.95 -13.48
C TRP A 47 15.67 -0.53 -13.93
N LEU A 48 16.60 -0.43 -12.99
CA LEU A 48 17.99 -0.11 -13.26
C LEU A 48 18.76 -1.36 -13.69
N THR A 49 19.64 -1.19 -14.66
CA THR A 49 20.60 -2.22 -15.11
C THR A 49 22.05 -1.72 -14.94
N GLY A 50 23.03 -2.57 -15.28
CA GLY A 50 24.44 -2.16 -15.31
C GLY A 50 24.79 -1.16 -16.42
N GLU A 51 23.91 -1.01 -17.41
CA GLU A 51 24.08 -0.13 -18.54
C GLU A 51 23.47 1.25 -18.27
N TRP A 52 24.00 2.28 -18.93
CA TRP A 52 23.43 3.62 -18.87
C TRP A 52 22.09 3.68 -19.60
N GLN A 53 21.05 4.14 -18.91
CA GLN A 53 19.69 4.24 -19.42
C GLN A 53 19.12 5.63 -19.17
N GLU A 54 18.37 6.15 -20.14
CA GLU A 54 17.53 7.34 -19.96
C GLU A 54 16.09 6.91 -19.70
N PHE A 55 15.40 7.63 -18.82
CA PHE A 55 14.02 7.33 -18.45
C PHE A 55 13.14 8.56 -18.60
N PRO A 56 11.88 8.40 -19.02
CA PRO A 56 10.94 9.52 -19.03
C PRO A 56 10.85 10.19 -17.66
N ALA A 57 10.78 11.53 -17.66
CA ALA A 57 10.70 12.38 -16.47
C ALA A 57 11.90 12.33 -15.49
N LEU A 58 12.98 11.61 -15.81
CA LEU A 58 14.23 11.65 -15.06
C LEU A 58 15.30 12.46 -15.80
N PRO A 59 16.18 13.19 -15.10
CA PRO A 59 17.24 13.94 -15.75
C PRO A 59 18.39 13.01 -16.15
N GLY A 60 18.89 13.18 -17.38
CA GLY A 60 20.06 12.47 -17.90
C GLY A 60 19.93 10.95 -17.87
N ARG A 61 21.06 10.28 -17.64
CA ARG A 61 21.19 8.83 -17.69
C ARG A 61 21.52 8.24 -16.32
N TRP A 62 21.01 7.04 -16.07
CA TRP A 62 21.05 6.33 -14.80
C TRP A 62 21.57 4.91 -15.03
N ARG A 63 22.32 4.38 -14.08
CA ARG A 63 22.71 2.96 -14.04
C ARG A 63 22.90 2.47 -12.61
N LEU A 64 22.95 1.15 -12.47
CA LEU A 64 23.37 0.47 -11.27
C LEU A 64 24.82 0.02 -11.40
N SER A 65 25.70 0.47 -10.50
CA SER A 65 27.08 -0.02 -10.38
C SER A 65 27.25 -0.76 -9.05
N GLY A 66 27.12 -2.07 -9.07
CA GLY A 66 27.07 -2.90 -7.86
C GLY A 66 25.76 -2.66 -7.11
N LYS A 67 25.84 -2.11 -5.90
CA LYS A 67 24.66 -1.67 -5.11
C LYS A 67 24.42 -0.16 -5.16
N GLN A 68 25.21 0.58 -5.94
CA GLN A 68 25.15 2.03 -5.99
C GLN A 68 24.44 2.49 -7.26
N VAL A 69 23.59 3.49 -7.11
CA VAL A 69 22.99 4.19 -8.25
C VAL A 69 23.97 5.27 -8.70
N GLU A 70 24.28 5.26 -9.98
CA GLU A 70 25.04 6.31 -10.64
C GLU A 70 24.13 7.09 -11.57
N VAL A 71 24.29 8.41 -11.56
CA VAL A 71 23.53 9.32 -12.39
C VAL A 71 24.47 10.30 -13.03
N ASP A 72 24.30 10.49 -14.33
CA ASP A 72 24.95 11.52 -15.11
C ASP A 72 23.87 12.38 -15.77
N ALA A 73 23.58 13.50 -15.11
CA ALA A 73 22.64 14.54 -15.55
C ALA A 73 23.33 15.67 -16.31
N SER A 74 24.60 15.51 -16.70
CA SER A 74 25.32 16.50 -17.51
C SER A 74 24.54 16.78 -18.81
N GLY A 75 24.28 18.07 -19.07
CA GLY A 75 23.54 18.52 -20.26
C GLY A 75 22.03 18.77 -20.07
N ASN A 76 21.43 18.39 -18.93
CA ASN A 76 20.00 18.60 -18.67
C ASN A 76 19.71 19.53 -17.49
N ASP A 77 20.21 19.20 -16.29
CA ASP A 77 19.99 19.96 -15.03
C ASP A 77 20.76 19.31 -13.86
N GLU A 78 20.66 19.87 -12.65
CA GLU A 78 21.25 19.31 -11.43
C GLU A 78 20.27 18.47 -10.59
N LEU A 79 20.79 17.42 -9.94
CA LEU A 79 20.11 16.68 -8.89
C LEU A 79 20.41 17.31 -7.52
N ILE A 80 19.41 17.33 -6.65
CA ILE A 80 19.48 17.85 -5.29
C ILE A 80 19.48 16.64 -4.34
N LEU A 81 20.58 16.49 -3.60
CA LEU A 81 20.70 15.45 -2.56
C LEU A 81 19.92 15.84 -1.31
N ALA A 82 19.72 14.88 -0.40
CA ALA A 82 19.09 15.15 0.90
C ALA A 82 19.83 16.22 1.74
N SER A 83 21.14 16.40 1.51
CA SER A 83 21.94 17.47 2.11
C SER A 83 21.63 18.87 1.57
N GLY A 84 20.88 18.97 0.46
CA GLY A 84 20.71 20.20 -0.32
C GLY A 84 21.79 20.44 -1.37
N ASP A 85 22.84 19.60 -1.40
CA ASP A 85 23.90 19.72 -2.40
C ASP A 85 23.37 19.45 -3.80
N ARG A 86 23.80 20.30 -4.74
CA ARG A 86 23.47 20.20 -6.16
C ARG A 86 24.64 19.62 -6.95
N ARG A 87 24.35 18.63 -7.78
CA ARG A 87 25.37 17.89 -8.54
C ARG A 87 24.79 17.45 -9.89
N THR A 88 25.62 17.52 -10.93
CA THR A 88 25.30 16.98 -12.27
C THR A 88 25.65 15.51 -12.39
N THR A 89 26.63 15.03 -11.63
CA THR A 89 26.99 13.61 -11.58
C THR A 89 26.99 13.15 -10.12
N ILE A 90 26.21 12.12 -9.82
CA ILE A 90 26.11 11.58 -8.46
C ILE A 90 26.28 10.07 -8.45
N ARG A 91 26.83 9.57 -7.36
CA ARG A 91 26.87 8.14 -7.03
C ARG A 91 26.44 7.99 -5.58
N PHE A 92 25.41 7.19 -5.34
CA PHE A 92 24.87 7.02 -4.00
C PHE A 92 24.41 5.59 -3.73
N ASP A 93 24.43 5.22 -2.46
CA ASP A 93 23.86 3.96 -1.97
C ASP A 93 22.39 4.20 -1.60
N PRO A 94 21.42 3.55 -2.26
CA PRO A 94 20.00 3.73 -2.00
C PRO A 94 19.58 3.29 -0.59
N ALA A 95 20.33 2.41 0.07
CA ALA A 95 20.06 2.05 1.47
C ALA A 95 20.33 3.22 2.43
N ARG A 96 21.24 4.14 2.06
CA ARG A 96 21.57 5.35 2.84
C ARG A 96 20.86 6.60 2.32
N THR A 97 20.68 6.68 1.01
CA THR A 97 20.03 7.80 0.31
C THR A 97 18.88 7.23 -0.53
N PRO A 98 17.72 6.95 0.09
CA PRO A 98 16.60 6.27 -0.58
C PRO A 98 15.89 7.15 -1.61
N ALA A 99 16.16 8.46 -1.61
CA ALA A 99 15.62 9.37 -2.59
C ALA A 99 16.55 10.56 -2.85
N VAL A 100 16.47 11.09 -4.07
CA VAL A 100 17.06 12.36 -4.50
C VAL A 100 15.98 13.22 -5.15
N ARG A 101 16.23 14.51 -5.36
CA ARG A 101 15.27 15.42 -6.01
C ARG A 101 15.78 15.95 -7.33
N TYR A 102 14.87 16.15 -8.26
CA TYR A 102 15.08 16.87 -9.50
C TYR A 102 13.96 17.90 -9.66
N ARG A 103 14.28 19.18 -9.50
CA ARG A 103 13.26 20.25 -9.36
C ARG A 103 12.25 19.87 -8.27
N ASP A 104 10.97 19.83 -8.61
CA ASP A 104 9.88 19.43 -7.70
C ASP A 104 9.60 17.92 -7.69
N ILE A 105 10.34 17.11 -8.45
CA ILE A 105 10.16 15.65 -8.50
C ILE A 105 11.03 15.00 -7.44
N VAL A 106 10.44 14.11 -6.64
CA VAL A 106 11.17 13.21 -5.74
C VAL A 106 11.42 11.90 -6.49
N ILE A 107 12.69 11.51 -6.62
CA ILE A 107 13.08 10.26 -7.28
C ILE A 107 13.46 9.28 -6.18
N SER A 108 12.53 8.37 -5.87
CA SER A 108 12.76 7.32 -4.88
C SER A 108 13.41 6.09 -5.54
N VAL A 109 14.27 5.40 -4.80
CA VAL A 109 14.90 4.15 -5.23
C VAL A 109 14.48 3.03 -4.28
N SER A 110 14.02 1.91 -4.82
CA SER A 110 13.64 0.73 -4.06
C SER A 110 14.51 -0.46 -4.44
N GLU A 111 14.99 -1.18 -3.44
CA GLU A 111 15.66 -2.49 -3.59
C GLU A 111 14.63 -3.62 -3.48
N PHE A 112 14.78 -4.64 -4.32
CA PHE A 112 13.95 -5.84 -4.32
C PHE A 112 14.84 -7.07 -4.18
N PRO A 113 14.50 -8.02 -3.28
CA PRO A 113 15.31 -9.20 -3.02
C PRO A 113 15.47 -10.08 -4.25
N ALA A 114 16.54 -10.88 -4.24
CA ALA A 114 16.82 -11.84 -5.30
C ALA A 114 15.69 -12.88 -5.44
N GLY A 115 15.45 -13.28 -6.68
CA GLY A 115 14.46 -14.24 -7.16
C GLY A 115 15.00 -15.67 -7.34
N ALA A 116 14.13 -16.64 -7.59
CA ALA A 116 14.56 -17.90 -8.20
C ALA A 116 15.10 -17.61 -9.61
N GLY A 117 16.43 -17.53 -9.75
CA GLY A 117 17.10 -17.21 -11.01
C GLY A 117 17.16 -15.71 -11.36
N GLN A 118 16.74 -14.81 -10.47
CA GLN A 118 16.87 -13.36 -10.68
C GLN A 118 17.76 -12.74 -9.59
N PRO A 119 18.71 -11.84 -9.94
CA PRO A 119 19.52 -11.14 -8.94
C PRO A 119 18.66 -10.13 -8.15
N VAL A 120 19.27 -9.48 -7.16
CA VAL A 120 18.69 -8.29 -6.51
C VAL A 120 18.42 -7.23 -7.58
N GLN A 121 17.25 -6.61 -7.52
CA GLN A 121 16.81 -5.61 -8.48
C GLN A 121 16.63 -4.26 -7.81
N TYR A 122 16.86 -3.19 -8.57
CA TYR A 122 16.62 -1.82 -8.13
C TYR A 122 15.68 -1.14 -9.10
N ALA A 123 14.66 -0.45 -8.58
CA ALA A 123 13.79 0.38 -9.39
C ALA A 123 13.78 1.82 -8.89
N VAL A 124 13.79 2.76 -9.83
CA VAL A 124 13.57 4.18 -9.57
C VAL A 124 12.13 4.54 -9.87
N ARG A 125 11.55 5.36 -9.00
CA ARG A 125 10.16 5.83 -9.11
C ARG A 125 10.16 7.34 -8.93
N PRO A 126 9.96 8.14 -10.00
CA PRO A 126 9.68 9.57 -9.89
C PRO A 126 8.28 9.82 -9.34
N LEU A 127 8.20 10.70 -8.34
CA LEU A 127 6.99 11.21 -7.73
C LEU A 127 6.90 12.70 -8.10
N ASP A 128 5.96 13.04 -8.98
CA ASP A 128 5.69 14.43 -9.38
C ASP A 128 4.40 14.90 -8.68
N PRO A 129 4.42 16.02 -7.92
CA PRO A 129 3.23 16.57 -7.29
C PRO A 129 2.18 17.07 -8.28
N ARG A 130 2.53 17.13 -9.57
CA ARG A 130 1.64 17.47 -10.68
C ARG A 130 1.28 16.23 -11.51
N SER A 131 1.37 15.03 -10.94
CA SER A 131 0.98 13.81 -11.64
C SER A 131 -0.44 13.92 -12.20
N PRO A 132 -0.76 13.26 -13.33
CA PRO A 132 -2.12 13.25 -13.86
C PRO A 132 -3.16 12.74 -12.85
N LEU A 133 -2.78 11.81 -11.97
CA LEU A 133 -3.65 11.25 -10.94
C LEU A 133 -3.97 12.25 -9.80
N LEU A 134 -3.03 13.14 -9.45
CA LEU A 134 -3.24 14.21 -8.47
C LEU A 134 -4.00 15.40 -9.08
N THR A 135 -3.59 15.85 -10.27
CA THR A 135 -4.20 17.01 -10.95
C THR A 135 -5.63 16.74 -11.40
N ASN A 136 -5.96 15.49 -11.76
CA ASN A 136 -7.32 15.05 -12.11
C ASN A 136 -7.93 14.16 -11.01
N PHE A 137 -7.62 14.45 -9.75
CA PHE A 137 -8.06 13.62 -8.62
C PHE A 137 -9.57 13.36 -8.63
N ARG A 138 -9.94 12.08 -8.54
CA ARG A 138 -11.32 11.63 -8.31
C ARG A 138 -11.36 10.84 -7.00
N PRO A 139 -12.39 11.00 -6.16
CA PRO A 139 -12.54 10.16 -4.98
C PRO A 139 -12.67 8.68 -5.35
N VAL A 140 -11.98 7.78 -4.63
CA VAL A 140 -12.10 6.33 -4.82
C VAL A 140 -13.54 5.88 -4.49
N PRO A 141 -14.30 5.21 -5.35
CA PRO A 141 -15.65 4.79 -4.98
C PRO A 141 -15.65 3.84 -3.77
N THR A 142 -16.71 3.82 -2.98
CA THR A 142 -16.87 2.91 -1.83
C THR A 142 -18.22 2.21 -1.88
N TYR A 143 -18.32 1.08 -1.18
CA TYR A 143 -19.62 0.58 -0.75
C TYR A 143 -20.30 1.55 0.23
N ARG A 144 -21.62 1.41 0.42
CA ARG A 144 -22.31 2.10 1.51
C ARG A 144 -21.86 1.47 2.84
N PRO A 145 -21.49 2.27 3.85
CA PRO A 145 -21.03 1.75 5.13
C PRO A 145 -22.19 1.04 5.86
N ASP A 146 -21.90 -0.16 6.37
CA ASP A 146 -22.84 -1.04 7.04
C ASP A 146 -22.17 -1.66 8.30
N PRO A 147 -22.72 -1.43 9.50
CA PRO A 147 -22.18 -1.98 10.75
C PRO A 147 -22.03 -3.50 10.79
N LYS A 148 -22.73 -4.26 9.92
CA LYS A 148 -22.57 -5.73 9.86
C LYS A 148 -21.14 -6.16 9.48
N TRP A 149 -20.37 -5.26 8.88
CA TRP A 149 -18.98 -5.47 8.47
C TRP A 149 -17.96 -5.04 9.53
N VAL A 150 -18.44 -4.75 10.74
CA VAL A 150 -17.61 -4.50 11.94
C VAL A 150 -17.65 -5.76 12.80
N THR A 151 -16.48 -6.28 13.17
CA THR A 151 -16.37 -7.45 14.04
C THR A 151 -15.28 -7.25 15.09
N LEU A 152 -15.45 -7.95 16.21
CA LEU A 152 -14.35 -8.17 17.14
C LEU A 152 -13.41 -9.22 16.56
N ALA A 153 -12.13 -8.98 16.70
CA ALA A 153 -11.09 -9.93 16.38
C ALA A 153 -10.16 -10.09 17.57
N ARG A 154 -9.66 -11.31 17.76
CA ARG A 154 -8.60 -11.62 18.70
C ARG A 154 -7.26 -11.56 17.96
N TYR A 155 -6.34 -10.72 18.44
CA TYR A 155 -4.98 -10.72 17.93
C TYR A 155 -4.13 -11.78 18.64
N GLU A 156 -3.58 -12.71 17.87
CA GLU A 156 -2.62 -13.72 18.33
C GLU A 156 -1.23 -13.35 17.82
N ARG A 157 -0.46 -12.65 18.66
CA ARG A 157 0.90 -12.25 18.32
C ARG A 157 1.84 -13.45 18.33
N TYR A 158 2.66 -13.60 17.28
CA TYR A 158 3.75 -14.58 17.27
C TYR A 158 4.89 -14.16 18.20
N ASP A 159 5.51 -15.13 18.87
CA ASP A 159 6.66 -14.87 19.75
C ASP A 159 7.85 -14.31 18.97
N ILE A 160 8.06 -14.81 17.76
CA ILE A 160 9.08 -14.36 16.82
C ILE A 160 8.37 -14.07 15.49
N PRO A 161 8.56 -12.89 14.88
CA PRO A 161 8.01 -12.62 13.56
C PRO A 161 8.49 -13.67 12.55
N LEU A 162 7.56 -14.26 11.79
CA LEU A 162 7.87 -15.31 10.83
C LEU A 162 8.31 -14.69 9.51
N PRO A 163 9.55 -14.90 9.05
CA PRO A 163 9.98 -14.37 7.76
C PRO A 163 9.20 -15.03 6.63
N VAL A 164 8.76 -14.24 5.66
CA VAL A 164 8.04 -14.70 4.48
C VAL A 164 8.52 -13.94 3.25
N THR A 165 8.76 -14.67 2.16
CA THR A 165 9.00 -14.07 0.84
C THR A 165 7.74 -14.23 0.01
N LEU A 166 7.23 -13.12 -0.51
CA LEU A 166 5.98 -13.09 -1.27
C LEU A 166 6.22 -12.52 -2.65
N ASP A 167 5.57 -13.12 -3.63
CA ASP A 167 5.49 -12.55 -4.98
C ASP A 167 4.77 -11.20 -4.93
N THR A 168 5.09 -10.33 -5.88
CA THR A 168 4.40 -9.05 -6.04
C THR A 168 3.47 -9.07 -7.25
N VAL A 169 2.68 -8.01 -7.39
CA VAL A 169 1.89 -7.77 -8.60
C VAL A 169 2.73 -7.58 -9.87
N VAL A 170 4.05 -7.37 -9.73
CA VAL A 170 5.00 -7.35 -10.85
C VAL A 170 5.65 -8.72 -10.98
N ALA A 171 5.46 -9.36 -12.14
CA ALA A 171 5.99 -10.70 -12.40
C ALA A 171 7.52 -10.76 -12.21
N GLY A 172 7.99 -11.80 -11.51
CA GLY A 172 9.41 -12.01 -11.18
C GLY A 172 9.90 -11.21 -9.97
N VAL A 173 9.18 -10.17 -9.55
CA VAL A 173 9.58 -9.34 -8.41
C VAL A 173 8.96 -9.89 -7.13
N ARG A 174 9.80 -10.03 -6.09
CA ARG A 174 9.41 -10.53 -4.76
C ARG A 174 9.68 -9.50 -3.68
N LYS A 175 9.12 -9.71 -2.49
CA LYS A 175 9.41 -8.93 -1.28
C LYS A 175 9.58 -9.83 -0.07
N ASP A 176 10.62 -9.57 0.70
CA ASP A 176 10.85 -10.19 2.00
C ASP A 176 10.14 -9.35 3.07
N LEU A 177 9.24 -10.01 3.79
CA LEU A 177 8.38 -9.45 4.82
C LEU A 177 8.41 -10.36 6.05
N ALA A 178 7.70 -9.97 7.11
CA ALA A 178 7.55 -10.79 8.30
C ALA A 178 6.09 -10.79 8.76
N LEU A 179 5.59 -11.94 9.20
CA LEU A 179 4.27 -12.06 9.82
C LEU A 179 4.41 -11.89 11.33
N PHE A 180 3.61 -11.00 11.92
CA PHE A 180 3.71 -10.64 13.34
C PHE A 180 2.71 -11.40 14.23
N GLY A 181 1.75 -12.07 13.63
CA GLY A 181 0.65 -12.76 14.28
C GLY A 181 -0.54 -12.91 13.34
N CYS A 182 -1.67 -13.36 13.86
CA CYS A 182 -2.91 -13.45 13.11
C CYS A 182 -4.08 -12.82 13.86
N ALA A 183 -5.09 -12.39 13.10
CA ALA A 183 -6.38 -11.94 13.61
C ALA A 183 -7.40 -13.06 13.42
N ARG A 184 -7.98 -13.56 14.51
CA ARG A 184 -9.07 -14.54 14.49
C ARG A 184 -10.40 -13.87 14.81
N PHE A 185 -11.43 -14.15 14.02
CA PHE A 185 -12.74 -13.51 14.17
C PHE A 185 -13.83 -14.33 13.48
N ALA A 186 -15.07 -14.14 13.90
CA ALA A 186 -16.24 -14.66 13.21
C ALA A 186 -16.90 -13.54 12.40
N LEU A 187 -17.13 -13.75 11.11
CA LEU A 187 -17.84 -12.78 10.26
C LEU A 187 -18.66 -13.52 9.21
N ALA A 188 -19.85 -13.02 8.91
CA ALA A 188 -20.78 -13.62 7.95
C ALA A 188 -21.05 -15.13 8.19
N GLY A 189 -21.04 -15.57 9.45
CA GLY A 189 -21.29 -16.95 9.84
C GLY A 189 -20.09 -17.90 9.66
N ALA A 190 -18.89 -17.39 9.37
CA ALA A 190 -17.67 -18.17 9.23
C ALA A 190 -16.57 -17.72 10.21
N GLU A 191 -15.88 -18.70 10.80
CA GLU A 191 -14.63 -18.47 11.52
C GLU A 191 -13.51 -18.17 10.52
N CYS A 192 -12.85 -17.03 10.70
CA CYS A 192 -11.85 -16.49 9.78
C CYS A 192 -10.52 -16.29 10.51
N THR A 193 -9.43 -16.41 9.76
CA THR A 193 -8.08 -16.07 10.25
C THR A 193 -7.36 -15.31 9.16
N LEU A 194 -6.80 -14.15 9.51
CA LEU A 194 -5.97 -13.35 8.60
C LEU A 194 -4.60 -13.08 9.24
N GLU A 195 -3.53 -13.37 8.52
CA GLU A 195 -2.15 -13.09 8.91
C GLU A 195 -1.85 -11.59 8.84
N VAL A 196 -1.08 -11.10 9.81
CA VAL A 196 -0.75 -9.68 10.01
C VAL A 196 0.67 -9.39 9.54
N TYR A 197 0.79 -8.55 8.51
CA TYR A 197 2.04 -8.32 7.77
C TYR A 197 2.99 -7.32 8.40
N SER A 198 2.43 -6.29 9.02
CA SER A 198 3.22 -5.13 9.37
C SER A 198 2.49 -4.30 10.40
N ALA A 199 3.27 -3.71 11.29
CA ALA A 199 2.83 -2.67 12.21
C ALA A 199 3.60 -1.35 12.01
N PRO A 200 3.71 -0.80 10.79
CA PRO A 200 4.36 0.50 10.60
C PRO A 200 3.62 1.52 11.46
N ARG A 201 4.36 2.23 12.32
CA ARG A 201 3.81 3.25 13.22
C ARG A 201 2.73 2.74 14.19
N GLY A 202 2.69 1.44 14.49
CA GLY A 202 1.76 0.86 15.45
C GLY A 202 0.35 0.57 14.92
N GLU A 203 0.18 0.50 13.59
CA GLU A 203 -1.08 0.12 12.95
C GLU A 203 -0.91 -1.22 12.21
N LEU A 204 -1.74 -2.20 12.53
CA LEU A 204 -1.81 -3.47 11.83
C LEU A 204 -2.34 -3.26 10.44
N HIS A 205 -1.58 -3.70 9.43
CA HIS A 205 -2.06 -3.78 8.06
C HIS A 205 -2.28 -5.25 7.71
N ILE A 206 -3.52 -5.59 7.37
CA ILE A 206 -3.96 -6.96 7.11
C ILE A 206 -4.44 -7.02 5.66
N PRO A 207 -3.57 -7.41 4.71
CA PRO A 207 -3.99 -7.60 3.33
C PRO A 207 -4.87 -8.85 3.25
N PHE A 208 -5.96 -8.78 2.49
CA PHE A 208 -6.88 -9.89 2.33
C PHE A 208 -7.45 -9.95 0.92
N ARG A 209 -7.93 -11.14 0.58
CA ARG A 209 -8.80 -11.39 -0.57
C ARG A 209 -10.19 -11.79 -0.12
N ASP A 210 -11.16 -11.61 -1.00
CA ASP A 210 -12.56 -11.98 -0.80
C ASP A 210 -13.29 -12.09 -2.15
N ALA A 211 -14.54 -12.55 -2.15
CA ALA A 211 -15.27 -12.82 -3.39
C ALA A 211 -15.67 -11.57 -4.21
N THR A 212 -15.47 -10.34 -3.70
CA THR A 212 -15.68 -9.11 -4.49
C THR A 212 -14.48 -8.72 -5.35
N ASN A 213 -13.32 -9.31 -5.08
CA ASN A 213 -12.06 -8.96 -5.72
C ASN A 213 -12.07 -9.37 -7.18
N GLY A 214 -11.57 -8.48 -8.04
CA GLY A 214 -11.57 -8.72 -9.47
C GLY A 214 -12.93 -8.54 -10.12
N ALA A 215 -13.93 -7.99 -9.39
CA ALA A 215 -15.24 -7.67 -9.95
C ALA A 215 -15.63 -6.23 -9.60
N THR A 216 -15.81 -5.94 -8.31
CA THR A 216 -16.20 -4.61 -7.82
C THR A 216 -15.09 -3.96 -7.00
N THR A 217 -14.13 -4.74 -6.52
CA THR A 217 -12.99 -4.29 -5.72
C THR A 217 -11.66 -4.73 -6.31
N TYR A 218 -10.59 -4.01 -5.96
CA TYR A 218 -9.23 -4.35 -6.40
C TYR A 218 -8.86 -5.76 -5.92
N PRO A 219 -8.03 -6.54 -6.66
CA PRO A 219 -7.77 -7.94 -6.33
C PRO A 219 -7.21 -8.22 -4.93
N VAL A 220 -6.67 -7.20 -4.25
CA VAL A 220 -6.14 -7.29 -2.89
C VAL A 220 -6.45 -6.02 -2.12
N ARG A 221 -7.16 -6.11 -1.00
CA ARG A 221 -7.44 -4.95 -0.14
C ARG A 221 -6.74 -5.06 1.20
N VAL A 222 -6.65 -3.96 1.92
CA VAL A 222 -6.05 -3.90 3.25
C VAL A 222 -7.09 -3.38 4.23
N VAL A 223 -7.35 -4.15 5.29
CA VAL A 223 -8.01 -3.62 6.49
C VAL A 223 -6.92 -3.22 7.48
N ALA A 224 -7.02 -2.00 7.99
CA ALA A 224 -6.11 -1.46 8.98
C ALA A 224 -6.77 -1.46 10.36
N ALA A 225 -5.99 -1.70 11.40
CA ALA A 225 -6.45 -1.63 12.78
C ALA A 225 -5.32 -1.20 13.70
N ARG A 226 -5.64 -0.50 14.79
CA ARG A 226 -4.62 -0.15 15.79
C ARG A 226 -4.01 -1.42 16.39
N LEU A 227 -2.69 -1.47 16.51
CA LEU A 227 -1.99 -2.56 17.19
C LEU A 227 -2.47 -2.64 18.64
N PRO A 228 -3.02 -3.78 19.09
CA PRO A 228 -3.43 -3.93 20.47
C PRO A 228 -2.22 -3.86 21.42
N THR A 229 -2.40 -3.22 22.57
CA THR A 229 -1.33 -3.02 23.57
C THR A 229 -1.00 -4.27 24.37
N SER A 230 -1.90 -5.26 24.40
CA SER A 230 -1.69 -6.56 25.07
C SER A 230 -1.48 -7.70 24.06
N ARG A 231 -0.80 -8.78 24.49
CA ARG A 231 -0.45 -9.93 23.62
C ARG A 231 -1.65 -10.78 23.19
N SER A 232 -2.80 -10.59 23.85
CA SER A 232 -4.08 -11.26 23.56
C SER A 232 -5.19 -10.26 23.84
N ALA A 233 -5.25 -9.21 23.03
CA ALA A 233 -6.32 -8.24 23.09
C ALA A 233 -7.31 -8.46 21.95
N GLU A 234 -8.57 -8.25 22.30
CA GLU A 234 -9.63 -8.04 21.35
C GLU A 234 -9.50 -6.65 20.75
N PHE A 235 -9.76 -6.54 19.46
CA PHE A 235 -9.75 -5.27 18.74
C PHE A 235 -10.79 -5.28 17.64
N ILE A 236 -11.21 -4.08 17.23
CA ILE A 236 -12.22 -3.92 16.19
C ILE A 236 -11.54 -4.05 14.83
N LEU A 237 -12.05 -4.99 14.02
CA LEU A 237 -11.85 -5.01 12.58
C LEU A 237 -13.06 -4.41 11.89
N ASP A 238 -12.85 -3.30 11.18
CA ASP A 238 -13.88 -2.61 10.43
C ASP A 238 -13.59 -2.67 8.93
N PHE A 239 -14.28 -3.58 8.22
CA PHE A 239 -14.12 -3.73 6.78
C PHE A 239 -14.75 -2.57 5.99
N ASN A 240 -15.58 -1.71 6.61
CA ASN A 240 -16.05 -0.47 5.97
C ASN A 240 -14.92 0.53 5.69
N ARG A 241 -13.76 0.31 6.32
CA ARG A 241 -12.53 1.08 6.18
C ARG A 241 -11.45 0.32 5.42
N ALA A 242 -11.79 -0.81 4.79
CA ALA A 242 -10.86 -1.51 3.92
C ALA A 242 -10.47 -0.60 2.74
N THR A 243 -9.18 -0.50 2.46
CA THR A 243 -8.62 0.37 1.41
C THR A 243 -7.96 -0.44 0.31
N ASN A 244 -7.87 0.14 -0.87
CA ASN A 244 -6.99 -0.36 -1.91
C ASN A 244 -5.53 -0.08 -1.51
N GLY A 245 -4.68 -1.10 -1.62
CA GLY A 245 -3.24 -0.90 -1.53
C GLY A 245 -2.73 -0.01 -2.67
N PRO A 246 -1.46 0.42 -2.65
CA PRO A 246 -0.89 1.31 -3.66
C PRO A 246 -1.11 0.83 -5.10
N CYS A 247 -1.06 -0.48 -5.33
CA CYS A 247 -1.24 -1.11 -6.63
C CYS A 247 -2.68 -1.14 -7.13
N GLY A 248 -3.64 -0.83 -6.26
CA GLY A 248 -5.02 -0.50 -6.64
C GLY A 248 -5.20 0.97 -6.98
N LEU A 249 -4.23 1.85 -6.69
CA LEU A 249 -4.31 3.29 -6.93
C LEU A 249 -3.43 3.76 -8.10
N THR A 250 -2.29 3.11 -8.33
CA THR A 250 -1.33 3.49 -9.37
C THR A 250 -0.70 2.24 -10.02
N PRO A 251 -0.40 2.26 -11.33
CA PRO A 251 0.32 1.16 -12.00
C PRO A 251 1.81 1.11 -11.61
N TYR A 252 2.34 2.14 -10.94
CA TYR A 252 3.77 2.26 -10.64
C TYR A 252 4.16 1.71 -9.26
N ALA A 253 3.27 0.94 -8.63
CA ALA A 253 3.49 0.32 -7.33
C ALA A 253 3.82 -1.18 -7.43
N THR A 254 4.54 -1.69 -6.43
CA THR A 254 5.07 -3.06 -6.38
C THR A 254 4.63 -3.78 -5.10
N CYS A 255 3.33 -4.04 -4.96
CA CYS A 255 2.74 -4.59 -3.75
C CYS A 255 2.94 -6.09 -3.69
N ALA A 256 3.32 -6.60 -2.51
CA ALA A 256 3.30 -8.04 -2.25
C ALA A 256 1.87 -8.56 -2.32
N LEU A 257 1.72 -9.78 -2.83
CA LEU A 257 0.47 -10.52 -2.76
C LEU A 257 0.20 -10.95 -1.30
N PRO A 258 -1.08 -11.10 -0.90
CA PRO A 258 -1.46 -11.71 0.37
C PRO A 258 -0.92 -13.13 0.50
N PRO A 259 -0.72 -13.68 1.71
CA PRO A 259 -0.34 -15.06 1.90
C PRO A 259 -1.56 -15.88 1.48
N ALA A 260 -1.33 -17.12 1.07
CA ALA A 260 -2.40 -17.97 0.56
C ALA A 260 -3.62 -18.05 1.52
N GLY A 261 -3.37 -18.02 2.84
CA GLY A 261 -4.41 -18.09 3.87
C GLY A 261 -5.26 -16.83 4.06
N ASN A 262 -4.85 -15.66 3.56
CA ASN A 262 -5.63 -14.42 3.74
C ASN A 262 -6.72 -14.26 2.69
N THR A 263 -7.57 -15.29 2.54
CA THR A 263 -8.71 -15.28 1.61
C THR A 263 -9.99 -15.58 2.39
N LEU A 264 -10.89 -14.60 2.42
CA LEU A 264 -12.21 -14.76 3.01
C LEU A 264 -13.15 -15.47 2.02
N PRO A 265 -13.96 -16.44 2.46
CA PRO A 265 -14.77 -17.28 1.58
C PRO A 265 -16.07 -16.62 1.11
N PHE A 266 -16.29 -15.34 1.44
CA PHE A 266 -17.52 -14.59 1.14
C PHE A 266 -17.19 -13.23 0.52
N ALA A 267 -18.20 -12.58 -0.05
CA ALA A 267 -18.07 -11.24 -0.62
C ALA A 267 -18.10 -10.17 0.48
N VAL A 268 -17.02 -9.42 0.65
CA VAL A 268 -16.96 -8.29 1.59
C VAL A 268 -17.38 -7.01 0.86
N GLU A 269 -18.69 -6.75 0.85
CA GLU A 269 -19.31 -5.57 0.24
C GLU A 269 -19.21 -4.32 1.14
N ALA A 270 -17.99 -3.99 1.52
CA ALA A 270 -17.63 -2.88 2.41
C ALA A 270 -16.34 -2.20 1.91
N GLY A 271 -16.10 -0.95 2.30
CA GLY A 271 -14.82 -0.27 2.00
C GLY A 271 -14.67 0.20 0.56
N GLU A 272 -13.41 0.46 0.16
CA GLU A 272 -13.06 0.96 -1.17
C GLU A 272 -13.32 -0.07 -2.27
N LYS A 273 -13.85 0.42 -3.39
CA LYS A 273 -14.01 -0.26 -4.67
C LYS A 273 -12.84 0.07 -5.60
N VAL A 274 -12.80 -0.56 -6.77
CA VAL A 274 -11.80 -0.22 -7.81
C VAL A 274 -11.91 1.26 -8.18
N PRO A 275 -10.81 2.03 -8.18
CA PRO A 275 -10.84 3.40 -8.66
C PRO A 275 -11.15 3.50 -10.15
N GLU A 276 -12.00 4.46 -10.54
CA GLU A 276 -12.47 4.60 -11.93
C GLU A 276 -11.36 4.88 -12.95
N TRP A 277 -10.23 5.45 -12.49
CA TRP A 277 -9.08 5.74 -13.36
C TRP A 277 -8.18 4.52 -13.62
N ARG A 278 -8.42 3.39 -12.95
CA ARG A 278 -7.64 2.17 -13.11
C ARG A 278 -8.23 1.27 -14.18
N THR A 279 -8.25 1.79 -15.40
CA THR A 279 -8.74 1.09 -16.59
C THR A 279 -7.75 0.04 -17.12
N ASP A 280 -6.53 0.01 -16.58
CA ASP A 280 -5.49 -0.98 -16.86
C ASP A 280 -5.73 -2.33 -16.16
N LEU A 281 -6.69 -2.38 -15.23
CA LEU A 281 -7.05 -3.59 -14.51
C LEU A 281 -8.13 -4.34 -15.30
N ASP A 282 -7.70 -5.29 -16.13
CA ASP A 282 -8.62 -6.24 -16.74
C ASP A 282 -9.14 -7.23 -15.69
N PHE A 283 -10.46 -7.25 -15.53
CA PHE A 283 -11.21 -8.12 -14.62
C PHE A 283 -11.84 -9.31 -15.36
N ALA A 284 -11.19 -9.77 -16.44
CA ALA A 284 -11.65 -10.88 -17.26
C ALA A 284 -11.49 -12.23 -16.57
#